data_AF-A0A1B4FUZ1-F1
#
_entry.id   AF-A0A1B4FUZ1-F1
#
_cell.length_a   1.000
_cell.length_b   1.000
_cell.length_c   1.000
_cell.angle_alpha   90.00
_cell.angle_beta   90.00
_cell.angle_gamma   90.00
#
_symmetry.space_group_name_H-M   'P 1'
#
loop_
_entity.id
_entity.type
_entity.pdbx_description
1 polymer ?
#
loop_
_entity_poly.entity_id
_entity_poly.type
_entity_poly.pdbx_seq_one_letter_code
_entity_poly.pdbx_strand_id
1 'polypeptide(L)'
;MDTANTNEKFTIAVIGGGAASVAFLHHFTRLVAPSVAARIRIELFEPRPSVGPGLAIRLTGIGKGSSDAYDYVVNATGSAKDIDSPAISPLGWQMLRDGLAAPDWRGGIQVDFDTGAILERSGEPDWQLRALGHITCGAYFYVSSLEMVAKRARKIAGDIVSALSENVTLRPLGKVAA
;
A
#
# COMPACT_ATOMS: atom_id res chain seq x y z
N MET A 1 12.08 -10.63 -50.37
CA MET A 1 11.82 -9.30 -49.79
C MET A 1 10.46 -9.40 -49.13
N ASP A 2 10.42 -9.82 -47.87
CA ASP A 2 9.19 -9.78 -47.07
C ASP A 2 9.08 -8.40 -46.46
N THR A 3 8.13 -7.61 -46.94
CA THR A 3 7.67 -6.41 -46.25
C THR A 3 6.89 -6.87 -45.01
N ALA A 4 7.62 -7.09 -43.91
CA ALA A 4 7.00 -7.29 -42.61
C ALA A 4 6.05 -6.13 -42.34
N ASN A 5 4.80 -6.45 -42.03
CA ASN A 5 3.73 -5.50 -41.78
C ASN A 5 4.14 -4.58 -40.62
N THR A 6 4.65 -3.39 -40.93
CA THR A 6 5.24 -2.43 -39.97
C THR A 6 4.22 -1.77 -39.04
N ASN A 7 3.00 -2.29 -39.00
CA ASN A 7 1.84 -1.69 -38.35
C ASN A 7 1.37 -2.43 -37.09
N GLU A 8 2.06 -3.51 -36.68
CA GLU A 8 1.75 -4.17 -35.41
C GLU A 8 2.11 -3.24 -34.25
N LYS A 9 1.05 -2.80 -33.56
CA LYS A 9 1.14 -2.02 -32.34
C LYS A 9 1.25 -2.97 -31.16
N PHE A 10 2.30 -2.82 -30.40
CA PHE A 10 2.52 -3.45 -29.12
C PHE A 10 1.62 -2.80 -28.06
N THR A 11 0.86 -3.59 -27.29
CA THR A 11 -0.20 -3.10 -26.41
C THR A 11 0.14 -3.31 -24.94
N ILE A 12 0.03 -2.24 -24.14
CA ILE A 12 0.31 -2.26 -22.70
C ILE A 12 -0.91 -1.71 -21.95
N ALA A 13 -1.48 -2.51 -21.05
CA ALA A 13 -2.43 -2.03 -20.06
C ALA A 13 -1.67 -1.61 -18.79
N VAL A 14 -1.94 -0.41 -18.28
CA VAL A 14 -1.45 0.07 -16.98
C VAL A 14 -2.64 0.22 -16.05
N ILE A 15 -2.65 -0.52 -14.94
CA ILE A 15 -3.76 -0.51 -13.98
C ILE A 15 -3.39 0.36 -12.79
N GLY A 16 -4.19 1.39 -12.54
CA GLY A 16 -3.95 2.42 -11.52
C GLY A 16 -3.28 3.66 -12.09
N GLY A 17 -3.85 4.84 -11.83
CA GLY A 17 -3.33 6.15 -12.23
C GLY A 17 -2.60 6.86 -11.09
N GLY A 18 -2.03 6.14 -10.13
CA GLY A 18 -1.32 6.73 -8.99
C GLY A 18 0.11 7.18 -9.32
N ALA A 19 0.87 7.52 -8.27
CA ALA A 19 2.28 7.95 -8.40
C ALA A 19 3.17 6.89 -9.05
N ALA A 20 2.93 5.60 -8.77
CA ALA A 20 3.67 4.49 -9.38
C ALA A 20 3.50 4.46 -10.91
N SER A 21 2.28 4.67 -11.39
CA SER A 21 1.97 4.72 -12.82
C SER A 21 2.60 5.93 -13.50
N VAL A 22 2.50 7.12 -12.89
CA VAL A 22 3.14 8.34 -13.41
C VAL A 22 4.67 8.18 -13.48
N ALA A 23 5.28 7.64 -12.42
CA ALA A 23 6.72 7.38 -12.40
C ALA A 23 7.12 6.35 -13.47
N PHE A 24 6.38 5.25 -13.59
CA PHE A 24 6.57 4.25 -14.63
C PHE A 24 6.52 4.88 -16.03
N LEU A 25 5.45 5.60 -16.36
CA LEU A 25 5.27 6.22 -17.67
C LEU A 25 6.34 7.28 -17.97
N HIS A 26 6.72 8.08 -16.98
CA HIS A 26 7.79 9.06 -17.11
C HIS A 26 9.14 8.38 -17.41
N HIS A 27 9.49 7.31 -16.71
CA HIS A 27 10.72 6.57 -17.00
C HIS A 27 10.66 5.82 -18.33
N PHE A 28 9.52 5.19 -18.62
CA PHE A 28 9.29 4.43 -19.85
C PHE A 28 9.46 5.31 -21.09
N THR A 29 8.82 6.48 -21.12
CA THR A 29 8.93 7.43 -22.24
C THR A 29 10.35 7.96 -22.47
N ARG A 30 11.20 7.97 -21.44
CA ARG A 30 12.60 8.39 -21.56
C ARG A 30 13.53 7.28 -22.05
N LEU A 31 13.15 6.01 -21.85
CA LEU A 31 13.95 4.85 -22.24
C LEU A 31 13.60 4.35 -23.64
N VAL A 32 12.38 4.59 -24.11
CA VAL A 32 11.89 4.11 -25.40
C VAL A 32 12.27 5.08 -26.52
N ALA A 33 12.97 4.58 -27.54
CA ALA A 33 13.30 5.36 -28.73
C ALA A 33 12.03 5.79 -29.49
N PRO A 34 11.98 6.97 -30.14
CA PRO A 34 10.79 7.45 -30.84
C PRO A 34 10.24 6.48 -31.90
N SER A 35 11.12 5.77 -32.60
CA SER A 35 10.75 4.75 -33.60
C SER A 35 10.01 3.55 -32.99
N VAL A 36 10.32 3.21 -31.74
CA VAL A 36 9.65 2.16 -30.99
C VAL A 36 8.35 2.70 -30.38
N ALA A 37 8.35 3.91 -29.83
CA ALA A 37 7.17 4.54 -29.24
C ALA A 37 6.00 4.66 -30.22
N ALA A 38 6.28 4.94 -31.51
CA ALA A 38 5.27 4.97 -32.57
C ALA A 38 4.52 3.64 -32.78
N ARG A 39 5.09 2.54 -32.27
CA ARG A 39 4.54 1.18 -32.34
C ARG A 39 3.97 0.71 -31.02
N ILE A 40 3.86 1.55 -29.99
CA ILE A 40 3.29 1.17 -28.70
C ILE A 40 1.95 1.89 -28.49
N ARG A 41 0.94 1.13 -28.08
CA ARG A 41 -0.33 1.63 -27.54
C ARG A 41 -0.36 1.34 -26.04
N ILE A 42 -0.48 2.39 -25.23
CA ILE A 42 -0.66 2.28 -23.79
C ILE A 42 -2.08 2.68 -23.43
N GLU A 43 -2.77 1.84 -22.68
CA GLU A 43 -4.09 2.12 -22.12
C GLU A 43 -3.99 2.16 -20.59
N LEU A 44 -4.42 3.29 -19.99
CA LEU A 44 -4.37 3.53 -18.55
C LEU A 44 -5.76 3.38 -17.96
N PHE A 45 -5.89 2.52 -16.95
CA PHE A 45 -7.14 2.28 -16.23
C PHE A 45 -7.06 2.89 -14.83
N GLU A 46 -7.78 4.00 -14.60
CA GLU A 46 -7.91 4.64 -13.29
C GLU A 46 -9.41 4.84 -13.00
N PRO A 47 -9.94 4.32 -11.87
CA PRO A 47 -11.36 4.45 -11.56
C PRO A 47 -11.80 5.90 -11.27
N ARG A 48 -10.87 6.80 -10.97
CA ARG A 48 -11.15 8.22 -10.70
C ARG A 48 -11.02 9.08 -11.97
N PRO A 49 -11.68 10.25 -12.01
CA PRO A 49 -11.57 11.16 -13.15
C PRO A 49 -10.19 11.82 -13.28
N SER A 50 -9.26 11.63 -12.34
CA SER A 50 -7.93 12.23 -12.36
C SER A 50 -6.81 11.23 -12.07
N VAL A 51 -5.70 11.39 -12.79
CA VAL A 51 -4.44 10.65 -12.66
C VAL A 51 -3.45 11.48 -11.84
N GLY A 52 -2.56 10.81 -11.11
CA GLY A 52 -1.46 11.39 -10.34
C GLY A 52 -1.66 11.60 -8.84
N PRO A 53 -2.88 11.71 -8.24
CA PRO A 53 -2.98 12.14 -6.85
C PRO A 53 -2.46 11.11 -5.84
N GLY A 54 -2.13 9.88 -6.27
CA GLY A 54 -1.46 8.88 -5.44
C GLY A 54 -2.24 8.40 -4.22
N LEU A 55 -3.51 8.78 -4.09
CA LEU A 55 -4.35 8.40 -2.95
C LEU A 55 -4.62 6.90 -2.97
N ALA A 56 -4.61 6.29 -1.79
CA ALA A 56 -4.95 4.89 -1.61
C ALA A 56 -6.43 4.66 -1.97
N ILE A 57 -6.69 3.67 -2.81
CA ILE A 57 -8.03 3.24 -3.21
C ILE A 57 -8.38 1.91 -2.56
N ARG A 58 -9.68 1.64 -2.41
CA ARG A 58 -10.21 0.33 -2.04
C ARG A 58 -10.80 -0.28 -3.31
N LEU A 59 -10.34 -1.46 -3.71
CA LEU A 59 -10.92 -2.19 -4.83
C LEU A 59 -12.12 -2.98 -4.33
N THR A 60 -13.34 -2.50 -4.62
CA THR A 60 -14.58 -3.18 -4.23
C THR A 60 -15.03 -4.12 -5.35
N GLY A 61 -14.42 -5.31 -5.41
CA GLY A 61 -14.82 -6.41 -6.30
C GLY A 61 -14.38 -6.28 -7.76
N ILE A 62 -14.64 -7.33 -8.52
CA ILE A 62 -14.59 -7.36 -9.99
C ILE A 62 -15.96 -6.93 -10.49
N GLY A 63 -16.06 -5.75 -11.12
CA GLY A 63 -17.29 -5.34 -11.81
C GLY A 63 -17.59 -6.28 -12.99
N LYS A 64 -18.78 -6.13 -13.61
CA LYS A 64 -19.01 -6.69 -14.96
C LYS A 64 -18.01 -6.05 -15.93
N GLY A 65 -16.88 -6.69 -16.14
CA GLY A 65 -15.80 -6.18 -16.99
C GLY A 65 -15.84 -6.79 -18.38
N SER A 66 -15.37 -6.05 -19.38
CA SER A 66 -14.84 -6.67 -20.59
C SER A 66 -13.50 -7.34 -20.24
N SER A 67 -13.20 -8.44 -20.92
CA SER A 67 -11.87 -9.01 -20.95
C SER A 67 -11.22 -8.59 -22.27
N ASP A 68 -10.21 -7.72 -22.18
CA ASP A 68 -9.44 -7.27 -23.34
C ASP A 68 -8.02 -7.84 -23.27
N ALA A 69 -7.50 -8.28 -24.41
CA ALA A 69 -6.16 -8.86 -24.50
C ALA A 69 -5.11 -7.75 -24.69
N TYR A 70 -4.02 -7.85 -23.94
CA TYR A 70 -2.86 -6.98 -24.01
C TYR A 70 -1.59 -7.82 -24.03
N ASP A 71 -0.56 -7.32 -24.70
CA ASP A 71 0.74 -7.99 -24.72
C ASP A 71 1.43 -7.92 -23.35
N TYR A 72 1.28 -6.79 -22.64
CA TYR A 72 1.69 -6.67 -21.23
C TYR A 72 0.62 -5.97 -20.37
N VAL A 73 0.56 -6.39 -19.10
CA VAL A 73 -0.23 -5.73 -18.05
C VAL A 73 0.71 -5.28 -16.93
N VAL A 74 0.73 -3.98 -16.66
CA VAL A 74 1.48 -3.36 -15.56
C VAL A 74 0.51 -3.06 -14.43
N ASN A 75 0.60 -3.84 -13.35
CA ASN A 75 -0.13 -3.52 -12.13
C ASN A 75 0.58 -2.39 -11.38
N ALA A 76 0.05 -1.18 -11.49
CA ALA A 76 0.49 0.02 -10.78
C ALA A 76 -0.56 0.49 -9.75
N THR A 77 -1.41 -0.43 -9.28
CA THR A 77 -2.35 -0.15 -8.20
C THR A 77 -1.58 0.02 -6.89
N GLY A 78 -2.08 0.91 -6.02
CA GLY A 78 -1.48 1.10 -4.70
C GLY A 78 -1.63 -0.15 -3.83
N SER A 79 -0.94 -0.17 -2.69
CA SER A 79 -1.09 -1.23 -1.70
C SER A 79 -2.56 -1.42 -1.31
N ALA A 80 -2.96 -2.68 -1.11
CA ALA A 80 -4.31 -3.01 -0.68
C ALA A 80 -4.56 -2.47 0.73
N LYS A 81 -5.71 -1.81 0.91
CA LYS A 81 -6.20 -1.37 2.23
C LYS A 81 -6.71 -2.53 3.07
N ASP A 82 -7.03 -3.63 2.43
CA ASP A 82 -7.71 -4.76 3.05
C ASP A 82 -6.75 -5.86 3.40
N ILE A 83 -6.96 -6.45 4.57
CA ILE A 83 -6.14 -7.55 5.10
C ILE A 83 -7.03 -8.69 5.64
N ASP A 84 -8.34 -8.60 5.37
CA ASP A 84 -9.39 -9.51 5.82
C ASP A 84 -9.56 -10.73 4.91
N SER A 85 -8.63 -10.93 3.97
CA SER A 85 -8.58 -12.09 3.09
C SER A 85 -7.18 -12.70 3.06
N PRO A 86 -7.06 -14.04 3.15
CA PRO A 86 -5.78 -14.72 3.06
C PRO A 86 -5.11 -14.55 1.67
N ALA A 87 -5.89 -14.23 0.63
CA ALA A 87 -5.35 -13.95 -0.70
C ALA A 87 -4.61 -12.60 -0.77
N ILE A 88 -4.90 -11.68 0.15
CA ILE A 88 -4.28 -10.35 0.21
C ILE A 88 -3.18 -10.31 1.26
N SER A 89 -3.45 -10.83 2.46
CA SER A 89 -2.50 -10.88 3.55
C SER A 89 -2.76 -12.11 4.43
N PRO A 90 -2.05 -13.24 4.22
CA PRO A 90 -2.21 -14.43 5.05
C PRO A 90 -1.99 -14.15 6.55
N LEU A 91 -0.96 -13.38 6.88
CA LEU A 91 -0.65 -13.03 8.28
C LEU A 91 -1.68 -12.07 8.87
N GLY A 92 -2.06 -11.00 8.15
CA GLY A 92 -3.05 -10.04 8.64
C GLY A 92 -4.40 -10.72 8.86
N TRP A 93 -4.83 -11.57 7.93
CA TRP A 93 -6.05 -12.35 8.05
C TRP A 93 -6.02 -13.26 9.28
N GLN A 94 -4.89 -13.95 9.52
CA GLN A 94 -4.73 -14.83 10.68
C GLN A 94 -4.75 -14.05 11.99
N MET A 95 -4.07 -12.91 12.07
CA MET A 95 -4.09 -12.04 13.27
C MET A 95 -5.49 -11.52 13.59
N LEU A 96 -6.26 -11.13 12.57
CA LEU A 96 -7.67 -10.74 12.74
C LEU A 96 -8.50 -11.91 13.26
N ARG A 97 -8.32 -13.11 12.68
CA ARG A 97 -9.04 -14.32 13.09
C ARG A 97 -8.77 -14.68 14.56
N ASP A 98 -7.52 -14.57 14.98
CA ASP A 98 -7.08 -14.95 16.33
C ASP A 98 -7.36 -13.86 17.38
N GLY A 99 -7.82 -12.67 16.95
CA GLY A 99 -8.13 -11.55 17.83
C GLY A 99 -6.91 -10.73 18.27
N LEU A 100 -5.73 -11.03 17.73
CA LEU A 100 -4.46 -10.30 17.94
C LEU A 100 -4.45 -8.92 17.28
N ALA A 101 -5.42 -8.64 16.41
CA ALA A 101 -5.64 -7.34 15.82
C ALA A 101 -7.14 -7.09 15.57
N ALA A 102 -7.55 -5.83 15.61
CA ALA A 102 -8.86 -5.37 15.16
C ALA A 102 -8.76 -4.66 13.79
N PRO A 103 -9.71 -4.86 12.86
CA PRO A 103 -9.71 -4.15 11.59
C PRO A 103 -10.10 -2.69 11.78
N ASP A 104 -9.51 -1.78 11.02
CA ASP A 104 -9.95 -0.38 10.94
C ASP A 104 -10.86 -0.18 9.72
N TRP A 105 -12.02 0.47 9.92
CA TRP A 105 -13.00 0.71 8.86
C TRP A 105 -12.44 1.55 7.69
N ARG A 106 -11.40 2.33 7.93
CA ARG A 106 -10.69 3.13 6.93
C ARG A 106 -9.62 2.33 6.17
N GLY A 107 -9.25 1.14 6.66
CA GLY A 107 -8.26 0.22 6.07
C GLY A 107 -7.18 -0.21 7.07
N GLY A 108 -6.65 -1.41 6.90
CA GLY A 108 -5.60 -1.97 7.75
C GLY A 108 -6.12 -2.42 9.13
N ILE A 109 -5.27 -2.31 10.14
CA ILE A 109 -5.58 -2.61 11.55
C ILE A 109 -5.64 -1.35 12.40
N GLN A 110 -6.36 -1.45 13.51
CA GLN A 110 -6.34 -0.46 14.56
C GLN A 110 -5.02 -0.53 15.33
N VAL A 111 -4.50 0.65 15.64
CA VAL A 111 -3.34 0.82 16.50
C VAL A 111 -3.58 1.98 17.46
N ASP A 112 -2.94 1.93 18.62
CA ASP A 112 -2.79 3.11 19.46
C ASP A 112 -2.06 4.21 18.67
N PHE A 113 -2.65 5.40 18.62
CA PHE A 113 -2.19 6.45 17.71
C PHE A 113 -0.77 6.94 18.05
N ASP A 114 -0.47 7.03 19.34
CA ASP A 114 0.78 7.61 19.82
C ASP A 114 1.93 6.62 19.75
N THR A 115 1.70 5.37 20.14
CA THR A 115 2.76 4.35 20.26
C THR A 115 2.86 3.44 19.05
N GLY A 116 1.78 3.27 18.28
CA GLY A 116 1.68 2.27 17.23
C GLY A 116 1.49 0.84 17.75
N ALA A 117 1.13 0.67 19.02
CA ALA A 117 0.76 -0.63 19.57
C ALA A 117 -0.48 -1.18 18.87
N ILE A 118 -0.49 -2.47 18.54
CA ILE A 118 -1.65 -3.08 17.87
C ILE A 118 -2.80 -3.15 18.88
N LEU A 119 -4.02 -2.78 18.46
CA LEU A 119 -5.20 -3.00 19.28
C LEU A 119 -5.76 -4.39 19.00
N GLU A 120 -5.89 -5.20 20.04
CA GLU A 120 -6.59 -6.48 19.99
C GLU A 120 -8.08 -6.28 19.70
N ARG A 121 -8.80 -7.37 19.44
CA ARG A 121 -10.27 -7.32 19.24
C ARG A 121 -11.02 -6.71 20.43
N SER A 122 -10.48 -6.83 21.65
CA SER A 122 -11.01 -6.23 22.87
C SER A 122 -10.93 -4.70 22.89
N GLY A 123 -10.11 -4.11 22.01
CA GLY A 123 -9.74 -2.69 22.05
C GLY A 123 -8.53 -2.39 22.93
N GLU A 124 -8.00 -3.40 23.63
CA GLU A 124 -6.80 -3.25 24.45
C GLU A 124 -5.53 -3.25 23.59
N PRO A 125 -4.57 -2.36 23.85
CA PRO A 125 -3.29 -2.34 23.16
C PRO A 125 -2.37 -3.48 23.61
N ASP A 126 -1.86 -4.25 22.64
CA ASP A 126 -0.74 -5.16 22.85
C ASP A 126 0.58 -4.37 22.81
N TRP A 127 1.13 -4.10 23.99
CA TRP A 127 2.37 -3.35 24.14
C TRP A 127 3.62 -4.09 23.68
N GLN A 128 3.54 -5.37 23.34
CA GLN A 128 4.67 -6.12 22.78
C GLN A 128 4.73 -6.06 21.26
N LEU A 129 3.61 -5.74 20.61
CA LEU A 129 3.53 -5.63 19.16
C LEU A 129 3.42 -4.17 18.72
N ARG A 130 4.13 -3.83 17.64
CA ARG A 130 4.08 -2.51 17.01
C ARG A 130 3.83 -2.70 15.53
N ALA A 131 2.98 -1.85 14.96
CA ALA A 131 2.74 -1.83 13.53
C ALA A 131 3.21 -0.52 12.91
N LEU A 132 3.79 -0.61 11.72
CA LEU A 132 4.14 0.55 10.91
C LEU A 132 3.88 0.28 9.43
N GLY A 133 3.75 1.35 8.66
CA GLY A 133 3.59 1.28 7.20
C GLY A 133 2.13 1.09 6.81
N HIS A 134 1.89 0.49 5.63
CA HIS A 134 0.56 0.51 5.03
C HIS A 134 -0.53 -0.20 5.85
N ILE A 135 -0.15 -1.16 6.71
CA ILE A 135 -1.08 -1.87 7.60
C ILE A 135 -1.76 -0.94 8.61
N THR A 136 -1.20 0.26 8.87
CA THR A 136 -1.78 1.26 9.78
C THR A 136 -2.50 2.38 9.02
N CYS A 137 -2.89 2.19 7.75
CA CYS A 137 -3.45 3.26 6.91
C CYS A 137 -4.78 3.84 7.40
N GLY A 138 -5.53 3.12 8.24
CA GLY A 138 -6.75 3.62 8.86
C GLY A 138 -6.49 4.54 10.06
N ALA A 139 -5.44 4.26 10.83
CA ALA A 139 -5.01 5.09 11.95
C ALA A 139 -4.18 6.30 11.51
N TYR A 140 -3.32 6.12 10.50
CA TYR A 140 -2.40 7.15 10.02
C TYR A 140 -2.64 7.45 8.55
N PHE A 141 -2.91 8.72 8.25
CA PHE A 141 -3.17 9.16 6.87
C PHE A 141 -1.93 9.05 5.95
N TYR A 142 -0.73 9.41 6.44
CA TYR A 142 0.52 9.39 5.66
C TYR A 142 1.38 8.15 5.95
N VAL A 143 0.95 6.99 5.47
CA VAL A 143 1.69 5.71 5.63
C VAL A 143 2.49 5.27 4.41
N SER A 144 2.30 5.94 3.27
CA SER A 144 3.05 5.69 2.03
C SER A 144 4.27 6.60 1.87
N SER A 145 4.43 7.61 2.72
CA SER A 145 5.61 8.46 2.74
C SER A 145 6.74 7.77 3.50
N LEU A 146 7.84 7.48 2.80
CA LEU A 146 9.04 6.89 3.40
C LEU A 146 9.54 7.73 4.59
N GLU A 147 9.44 9.06 4.50
CA GLU A 147 9.84 9.96 5.58
C GLU A 147 8.97 9.76 6.83
N MET A 148 7.65 9.68 6.66
CA MET A 148 6.73 9.48 7.79
C MET A 148 6.89 8.09 8.41
N VAL A 149 7.08 7.07 7.58
CA VAL A 149 7.41 5.71 8.03
C VAL A 149 8.71 5.71 8.83
N ALA A 150 9.76 6.39 8.35
CA ALA A 150 11.04 6.49 9.05
C ALA A 150 10.95 7.25 10.39
N LYS A 151 10.19 8.35 10.44
CA LYS A 151 9.93 9.10 11.69
C LYS A 151 9.24 8.21 12.73
N ARG A 152 8.23 7.43 12.33
CA ARG A 152 7.54 6.49 13.22
C ARG A 152 8.44 5.32 13.65
N ALA A 153 9.19 4.75 12.72
CA ALA A 153 10.16 3.70 13.02
C ALA A 153 11.16 4.14 14.09
N ARG A 154 11.65 5.38 14.01
CA ARG A 154 12.54 5.97 15.02
C ARG A 154 11.87 6.09 16.38
N LYS A 155 10.61 6.53 16.44
CA LYS A 155 9.85 6.61 17.70
C LYS A 155 9.68 5.22 18.33
N ILE A 156 9.20 4.25 17.55
CA ILE A 156 9.03 2.85 17.98
C ILE A 156 10.35 2.27 18.50
N ALA A 157 11.46 2.48 17.79
CA ALA A 157 12.77 2.00 18.22
C ALA A 157 13.21 2.65 19.54
N GLY A 158 12.99 3.96 19.72
CA GLY A 158 13.27 4.66 20.97
C GLY A 158 12.46 4.12 22.16
N ASP A 159 11.18 3.84 21.94
CA ASP A 159 10.30 3.27 22.95
C ASP A 159 10.77 1.86 23.36
N ILE A 160 11.15 1.03 22.39
CA ILE A 160 11.67 -0.32 22.64
C ILE A 160 12.97 -0.29 23.44
N VAL A 161 13.93 0.56 23.05
CA VAL A 161 15.21 0.70 23.76
C VAL A 161 15.00 1.18 25.20
N SER A 162 14.08 2.11 25.43
CA SER A 162 13.76 2.61 26.76
C SER A 162 13.21 1.50 27.67
N ALA A 163 12.27 0.68 27.17
CA ALA A 163 11.72 -0.43 27.93
C ALA A 163 12.76 -1.53 28.26
N LEU A 164 13.64 -1.84 27.31
CA LEU A 164 14.72 -2.83 27.53
C LEU A 164 15.72 -2.38 28.59
N SER A 165 15.99 -1.08 28.68
CA SER A 165 16.95 -0.52 29.64
C SER A 165 16.45 -0.57 31.08
N GLU A 166 15.14 -0.64 31.29
CA GLU A 166 14.51 -0.65 32.61
C GLU A 166 14.17 -2.07 33.13
N ASN A 167 14.48 -3.15 32.38
CA ASN A 167 13.95 -4.51 32.64
C ASN A 167 12.42 -4.54 32.78
N VAL A 168 11.77 -3.62 32.08
CA VAL A 168 10.33 -3.43 32.11
C VAL A 168 9.78 -4.11 30.86
N THR A 169 8.87 -5.09 31.03
CA THR A 169 7.97 -5.53 29.96
C THR A 169 7.38 -4.27 29.34
N LEU A 170 7.59 -4.02 28.04
CA LEU A 170 7.18 -2.80 27.31
C LEU A 170 5.97 -2.14 27.99
N ARG A 171 6.21 -1.14 28.85
CA ARG A 171 5.17 -0.55 29.68
C ARG A 171 4.37 0.48 28.87
N PRO A 172 3.09 0.66 29.19
CA PRO A 172 2.33 1.80 28.71
C PRO A 172 3.00 3.07 29.22
N LEU A 173 3.38 3.98 28.31
CA LEU A 173 3.75 5.34 28.70
C LEU A 173 2.47 6.02 29.20
N GLY A 174 2.31 6.05 30.52
CA GLY A 174 1.32 6.90 31.17
C GLY A 174 1.56 8.36 30.80
N LYS A 175 0.48 9.12 30.61
CA LYS A 175 0.52 10.57 30.37
C LYS A 175 1.50 11.24 31.32
N VAL A 176 2.54 11.87 30.77
CA VAL A 176 3.31 12.87 31.52
C VAL A 176 2.40 14.08 31.66
N ALA A 177 1.81 14.23 32.85
CA ALA A 177 1.20 15.49 33.26
C ALA A 177 2.32 16.41 33.76
N ALA A 178 2.43 17.56 33.12
CA ALA A 178 2.83 18.83 33.74
C ALA A 178 2.04 19.94 33.05
#